data_AF-A0A9X8VM60-F1
#
_entry.id   AF-A0A9X8VM60-F1
#
_cell.length_a   1.000
_cell.length_b   1.000
_cell.length_c   1.000
_cell.angle_alpha   90.00
_cell.angle_beta   90.00
_cell.angle_gamma   90.00
#
_symmetry.space_group_name_H-M   'P 1'
#
loop_
_entity.id
_entity.type
_entity.pdbx_description
1 polymer ?
#
loop_
_entity_poly.entity_id
_entity_poly.type
_entity_poly.pdbx_seq_one_letter_code
_entity_poly.pdbx_strand_id
1 'polypeptide(L)'
;MLFIEAGRAFHVREIARRTATQAGTLHKELSRLAESGILLRQRQGNQICYQANVDCLIFPELAAIFRKVCGPAECLRQTLAAFGEAIERAFIFGSVASGKATAASDIDVLIVGKLSFAEVIQAVYPLQATLGREINPKLYSPEEWRAALAENSAFIQDIMQKPQLWIAGDKDDAGQSGRAGTGGDNA
;
A
#
# COMPACT_ATOMS: atom_id res chain seq x y z
N MET A 1 7.41 -3.83 -0.25
CA MET A 1 7.88 -3.70 -1.64
C MET A 1 8.96 -4.72 -1.97
N LEU A 2 10.21 -4.61 -1.50
CA LEU A 2 11.28 -5.60 -1.79
C LEU A 2 10.88 -7.06 -1.48
N PHE A 3 10.27 -7.30 -0.32
CA PHE A 3 9.82 -8.65 0.09
C PHE A 3 8.43 -9.04 -0.45
N ILE A 4 7.76 -8.13 -1.16
CA ILE A 4 6.44 -8.37 -1.78
C ILE A 4 6.66 -8.67 -3.28
N GLU A 5 7.50 -7.89 -3.94
CA GLU A 5 7.97 -8.04 -5.32
C GLU A 5 9.37 -8.69 -5.34
N ALA A 6 9.53 -9.85 -4.72
CA ALA A 6 10.85 -10.48 -4.51
C ALA A 6 11.60 -10.83 -5.81
N GLY A 7 10.90 -10.95 -6.93
CA GLY A 7 11.49 -11.14 -8.27
C GLY A 7 12.04 -9.88 -8.93
N ARG A 8 11.84 -8.70 -8.33
CA ARG A 8 12.21 -7.41 -8.92
C ARG A 8 13.36 -6.76 -8.17
N ALA A 9 14.35 -6.30 -8.92
CA ALA A 9 15.42 -5.46 -8.41
C ALA A 9 15.00 -3.98 -8.46
N PHE A 10 15.37 -3.23 -7.43
CA PHE A 10 15.03 -1.81 -7.29
C PHE A 10 16.27 -0.95 -7.09
N HIS A 11 16.29 0.21 -7.76
CA HIS A 11 17.34 1.19 -7.57
C HIS A 11 17.21 1.88 -6.21
N VAL A 12 18.35 2.19 -5.57
CA VAL A 12 18.36 2.91 -4.27
C VAL A 12 17.54 4.20 -4.31
N ARG A 13 17.62 4.95 -5.41
CA ARG A 13 16.84 6.19 -5.60
C ARG A 13 15.34 5.93 -5.72
N GLU A 14 14.94 4.80 -6.33
CA GLU A 14 13.55 4.41 -6.40
C GLU A 14 13.01 4.05 -5.01
N ILE A 15 13.77 3.27 -4.23
CA ILE A 15 13.40 2.90 -2.87
C ILE A 15 13.32 4.15 -1.99
N ALA A 16 14.32 5.04 -2.04
CA ALA A 16 14.36 6.30 -1.28
C ALA A 16 13.14 7.18 -1.52
N ARG A 17 12.73 7.31 -2.79
CA ARG A 17 11.52 8.06 -3.18
C ARG A 17 10.26 7.43 -2.61
N ARG A 18 10.14 6.10 -2.64
CA ARG A 18 8.93 5.39 -2.17
C ARG A 18 8.85 5.30 -0.64
N THR A 19 9.97 5.39 0.08
CA THR A 19 10.00 5.34 1.55
C THR A 19 10.15 6.71 2.20
N ALA A 20 10.12 7.81 1.42
CA ALA A 20 10.37 9.18 1.89
C ALA A 20 11.64 9.30 2.74
N THR A 21 12.68 8.53 2.43
CA THR A 21 13.92 8.43 3.22
C THR A 21 15.12 8.99 2.46
N GLN A 22 16.08 9.60 3.16
CA GLN A 22 17.32 10.04 2.53
C GLN A 22 18.13 8.86 1.96
N ALA A 23 18.58 8.99 0.72
CA ALA A 23 19.24 7.91 -0.02
C ALA A 23 20.55 7.41 0.63
N GLY A 24 21.29 8.28 1.32
CA GLY A 24 22.54 7.91 2.00
C GLY A 24 22.32 6.94 3.17
N THR A 25 21.38 7.26 4.06
CA THR A 25 20.99 6.41 5.19
C THR A 25 20.40 5.09 4.70
N LEU A 26 19.54 5.17 3.68
CA LEU A 26 18.93 3.99 3.09
C LEU A 26 19.97 3.06 2.46
N HIS A 27 20.97 3.61 1.76
CA HIS A 27 22.04 2.80 1.17
C HIS A 27 22.82 2.02 2.22
N LYS A 28 23.09 2.62 3.38
CA LYS A 28 23.79 1.96 4.49
C LYS A 28 22.99 0.78 5.03
N GLU A 29 21.70 0.95 5.28
CA GLU A 29 20.85 -0.13 5.80
C GLU A 29 20.61 -1.23 4.75
N LEU A 30 20.38 -0.87 3.48
CA LEU A 30 20.26 -1.85 2.40
C LEU A 30 21.56 -2.66 2.20
N SER A 31 22.71 -2.02 2.36
CA SER A 31 24.00 -2.71 2.29
C SER A 31 24.18 -3.71 3.43
N ARG A 32 23.81 -3.35 4.67
CA ARG A 32 23.83 -4.27 5.81
C ARG A 32 22.93 -5.49 5.60
N LEU A 33 21.73 -5.29 5.05
CA LEU A 33 20.81 -6.39 4.72
C LEU A 33 21.35 -7.26 3.57
N ALA A 34 22.13 -6.70 2.66
CA ALA A 34 22.80 -7.49 1.63
C ALA A 34 23.99 -8.27 2.17
N GLU A 35 24.78 -7.65 3.06
CA GLU A 35 25.90 -8.30 3.76
C GLU A 35 25.43 -9.47 4.64
N SER A 36 24.23 -9.38 5.23
CA SER A 36 23.60 -10.49 5.97
C SER A 36 22.94 -11.54 5.08
N GLY A 37 22.97 -11.37 3.75
CA GLY A 37 22.39 -12.31 2.79
C GLY A 37 20.86 -12.25 2.69
N ILE A 38 20.20 -11.28 3.33
CA ILE A 38 18.75 -11.08 3.25
C ILE A 38 18.36 -10.43 1.90
N LEU A 39 19.22 -9.55 1.38
CA LEU A 39 19.08 -8.94 0.06
C LEU A 39 20.21 -9.36 -0.87
N LEU A 40 19.92 -9.39 -2.16
CA LEU A 40 20.93 -9.44 -3.22
C LEU A 40 21.28 -8.01 -3.62
N ARG A 41 22.58 -7.75 -3.78
CA ARG A 41 23.11 -6.48 -4.30
C ARG A 41 23.69 -6.72 -5.67
N GLN A 42 23.18 -6.03 -6.68
CA GLN A 42 23.68 -6.10 -8.05
C GLN A 42 24.07 -4.73 -8.56
N ARG A 43 25.15 -4.66 -9.33
CA ARG A 43 25.59 -3.44 -10.01
C ARG A 43 25.11 -3.48 -11.46
N GLN A 44 24.26 -2.54 -11.83
CA GLN A 44 23.78 -2.36 -13.19
C GLN A 44 24.37 -1.05 -13.73
N GLY A 45 25.48 -1.16 -14.48
CA GLY A 45 26.28 0.00 -14.91
C GLY A 45 26.87 0.76 -13.72
N ASN A 46 26.55 2.06 -13.61
CA ASN A 46 26.97 2.91 -12.49
C ASN A 46 25.96 2.94 -11.33
N GLN A 47 24.91 2.12 -11.39
CA GLN A 47 23.85 2.11 -10.38
C GLN A 47 23.86 0.80 -9.58
N ILE A 48 23.43 0.88 -8.32
CA ILE A 48 23.27 -0.26 -7.43
C ILE A 48 21.78 -0.57 -7.30
N CYS A 49 21.43 -1.82 -7.52
CA CYS A 49 20.10 -2.36 -7.37
C CYS A 49 20.08 -3.37 -6.21
N TYR A 50 18.96 -3.41 -5.48
CA TYR A 50 18.72 -4.38 -4.43
C TYR A 50 17.49 -5.20 -4.75
N GLN A 51 17.55 -6.50 -4.45
CA GLN A 51 16.46 -7.45 -4.60
C GLN A 51 16.35 -8.30 -3.33
N ALA A 52 15.18 -8.80 -2.97
CA ALA A 52 15.08 -9.78 -1.89
C ALA A 52 15.77 -11.09 -2.30
N ASN A 53 16.58 -11.66 -1.40
CA ASN A 53 17.18 -12.95 -1.64
C ASN A 53 16.17 -14.06 -1.30
N VAL A 54 15.55 -14.65 -2.33
CA VAL A 54 14.56 -15.73 -2.16
C VAL A 54 15.19 -17.02 -1.61
N ASP A 55 16.50 -17.19 -1.76
CA ASP A 55 17.26 -18.33 -1.25
C ASP A 55 17.68 -18.15 0.22
N CYS A 56 17.38 -17.00 0.83
CA CYS A 56 17.68 -16.75 2.24
C CYS A 56 16.75 -17.57 3.14
N LEU A 57 17.30 -18.24 4.16
CA LEU A 57 16.55 -19.15 5.04
C LEU A 57 15.33 -18.50 5.70
N ILE A 58 15.44 -17.22 6.10
CA ILE A 58 14.36 -16.46 6.76
C ILE A 58 13.44 -15.73 5.77
N PHE A 59 13.69 -15.86 4.46
CA PHE A 59 12.88 -15.17 3.45
C PHE A 59 11.39 -15.53 3.53
N PRO A 60 10.97 -16.81 3.65
CA PRO A 60 9.56 -17.17 3.73
C PRO A 60 8.83 -16.46 4.88
N GLU A 61 9.46 -16.36 6.06
CA GLU A 61 8.93 -15.70 7.25
C GLU A 61 8.86 -14.19 7.08
N LEU A 62 9.93 -13.56 6.60
CA LEU A 62 9.95 -12.11 6.33
C LEU A 62 8.90 -11.76 5.27
N ALA A 63 8.84 -12.50 4.17
CA ALA A 63 7.86 -12.30 3.13
C ALA A 63 6.43 -12.54 3.66
N ALA A 64 6.22 -13.51 4.55
CA ALA A 64 4.92 -13.73 5.19
C ALA A 64 4.54 -12.55 6.11
N ILE A 65 5.47 -12.00 6.88
CA ILE A 65 5.24 -10.81 7.71
C ILE A 65 4.90 -9.62 6.80
N PHE A 66 5.69 -9.35 5.77
CA PHE A 66 5.43 -8.25 4.84
C PHE A 66 4.12 -8.45 4.05
N ARG A 67 3.73 -9.68 3.70
CA ARG A 67 2.43 -9.96 3.09
C ARG A 67 1.29 -9.71 4.08
N LYS A 68 1.42 -10.12 5.33
CA LYS A 68 0.42 -9.87 6.38
C LYS A 68 0.27 -8.39 6.72
N VAL A 69 1.38 -7.65 6.69
CA VAL A 69 1.44 -6.24 7.11
C VAL A 69 1.18 -5.27 5.94
N CYS A 70 1.62 -5.61 4.72
CA CYS A 70 1.60 -4.70 3.57
C CYS A 70 0.86 -5.26 2.32
N GLY A 71 0.52 -6.55 2.28
CA GLY A 71 -0.11 -7.21 1.13
C GLY A 71 -1.54 -6.71 0.84
N PRO A 72 -2.46 -6.69 1.81
CA PRO A 72 -3.83 -6.21 1.59
C PRO A 72 -3.90 -4.79 1.06
N ALA A 73 -3.12 -3.87 1.61
CA ALA A 73 -3.11 -2.47 1.21
C ALA A 73 -2.65 -2.28 -0.24
N GLU A 74 -1.59 -2.99 -0.65
CA GLU A 74 -1.06 -2.88 -2.01
C GLU A 74 -1.97 -3.55 -3.04
N CYS A 75 -2.51 -4.72 -2.73
CA CYS A 75 -3.46 -5.38 -3.60
C CYS A 75 -4.74 -4.53 -3.77
N LEU A 76 -5.27 -3.98 -2.67
CA LEU A 76 -6.41 -3.07 -2.73
C LEU A 76 -6.06 -1.80 -3.53
N ARG A 77 -4.84 -1.28 -3.42
CA ARG A 77 -4.38 -0.12 -4.21
C ARG A 77 -4.41 -0.41 -5.70
N GLN A 78 -3.88 -1.56 -6.13
CA GLN A 78 -3.85 -1.94 -7.54
C GLN A 78 -5.26 -2.19 -8.08
N THR A 79 -6.10 -2.88 -7.31
CA THR A 79 -7.51 -3.12 -7.68
C THR A 79 -8.29 -1.81 -7.78
N LEU A 80 -8.16 -0.93 -6.78
CA LEU A 80 -8.93 0.32 -6.72
C LEU A 80 -8.39 1.40 -7.67
N ALA A 81 -7.14 1.31 -8.13
CA ALA A 81 -6.58 2.22 -9.12
C ALA A 81 -7.38 2.24 -10.44
N ALA A 82 -8.07 1.15 -10.78
CA ALA A 82 -8.93 1.07 -11.97
C ALA A 82 -10.10 2.07 -11.94
N PHE A 83 -10.51 2.52 -10.75
CA PHE A 83 -11.59 3.50 -10.57
C PHE A 83 -11.12 4.95 -10.65
N GLY A 84 -9.80 5.20 -10.62
CA GLY A 84 -9.22 6.54 -10.79
C GLY A 84 -9.88 7.61 -9.93
N GLU A 85 -10.29 8.71 -10.56
CA GLU A 85 -10.91 9.88 -9.91
C GLU A 85 -12.30 9.61 -9.31
N ALA A 86 -12.92 8.46 -9.60
CA ALA A 86 -14.17 8.09 -8.96
C ALA A 86 -14.00 7.80 -7.47
N ILE A 87 -12.79 7.48 -7.02
CA ILE A 87 -12.43 7.33 -5.61
C ILE A 87 -11.76 8.62 -5.13
N GLU A 88 -12.40 9.31 -4.20
CA GLU A 88 -11.81 10.45 -3.51
C GLU A 88 -10.83 9.98 -2.43
N ARG A 89 -11.22 8.95 -1.65
CA ARG A 89 -10.46 8.42 -0.52
C ARG A 89 -10.68 6.94 -0.35
N ALA A 90 -9.65 6.20 0.02
CA ALA A 90 -9.77 4.81 0.45
C ALA A 90 -8.67 4.46 1.46
N PHE A 91 -9.04 3.77 2.54
CA PHE A 91 -8.08 3.30 3.54
C PHE A 91 -8.58 2.07 4.28
N ILE A 92 -7.65 1.25 4.76
CA ILE A 92 -7.93 0.13 5.66
C ILE A 92 -7.96 0.66 7.10
N PHE A 93 -8.92 0.18 7.89
CA PHE A 93 -9.02 0.47 9.32
C PHE A 93 -9.13 -0.83 10.14
N GLY A 94 -9.38 -0.71 11.44
CA GLY A 94 -9.63 -1.87 12.30
C GLY A 94 -8.36 -2.65 12.69
N SER A 95 -8.52 -3.96 12.86
CA SER A 95 -7.47 -4.84 13.41
C SER A 95 -6.22 -4.88 12.52
N VAL A 96 -6.39 -4.80 11.19
CA VAL A 96 -5.30 -4.78 10.21
C VAL A 96 -4.49 -3.50 10.32
N ALA A 97 -5.16 -2.35 10.33
CA ALA A 97 -4.47 -1.07 10.42
C ALA A 97 -3.79 -0.85 11.78
N SER A 98 -4.36 -1.40 12.85
CA SER A 98 -3.81 -1.32 14.22
C SER A 98 -2.73 -2.37 14.53
N GLY A 99 -2.38 -3.25 13.58
CA GLY A 99 -1.36 -4.29 13.76
C GLY A 99 -1.78 -5.42 14.72
N LYS A 100 -3.07 -5.50 15.07
CA LYS A 100 -3.65 -6.51 15.97
C LYS A 100 -4.37 -7.63 15.22
N ALA A 101 -4.36 -7.61 13.89
CA ALA A 101 -5.00 -8.62 13.06
C ALA A 101 -4.39 -10.01 13.28
N THR A 102 -5.28 -11.00 13.34
CA THR A 102 -4.92 -12.42 13.33
C THR A 102 -5.12 -13.00 11.94
N ALA A 103 -4.73 -14.26 11.73
CA ALA A 103 -4.94 -14.94 10.44
C ALA A 103 -6.42 -15.04 10.03
N ALA A 104 -7.35 -15.00 11.00
CA ALA A 104 -8.79 -15.09 10.77
C ALA A 104 -9.48 -13.72 10.70
N SER A 105 -8.77 -12.62 10.94
CA SER A 105 -9.37 -11.29 10.90
C SER A 105 -9.80 -10.94 9.48
N ASP A 106 -10.90 -10.22 9.33
CA ASP A 106 -11.34 -9.59 8.08
C ASP A 106 -10.50 -8.33 7.77
N ILE A 107 -10.63 -7.84 6.54
CA ILE A 107 -9.99 -6.61 6.07
C ILE A 107 -11.08 -5.56 5.90
N ASP A 108 -11.23 -4.69 6.89
CA ASP A 108 -12.14 -3.54 6.83
C ASP A 108 -11.56 -2.43 5.95
N VAL A 109 -12.27 -2.06 4.88
CA VAL A 109 -11.86 -1.01 3.95
C VAL A 109 -12.94 0.06 3.91
N LEU A 110 -12.57 1.32 4.10
CA LEU A 110 -13.47 2.44 3.85
C LEU A 110 -13.14 3.08 2.51
N ILE A 111 -14.15 3.33 1.69
CA ILE A 111 -14.04 3.95 0.37
C ILE A 111 -15.01 5.12 0.30
N VAL A 112 -14.52 6.28 -0.09
CA VAL A 112 -15.30 7.49 -0.37
C VAL A 112 -15.20 7.79 -1.85
N GLY A 113 -16.32 7.85 -2.56
CA GLY A 113 -16.30 8.06 -4.00
C GLY A 113 -17.67 8.00 -4.67
N LYS A 114 -17.68 8.28 -5.97
CA LYS A 114 -18.86 8.16 -6.84
C LYS A 114 -18.87 6.79 -7.51
N LEU A 115 -19.08 5.76 -6.71
CA LEU A 115 -19.13 4.36 -7.14
C LEU A 115 -20.43 3.73 -6.65
N SER A 116 -20.89 2.69 -7.32
CA SER A 116 -21.91 1.80 -6.79
C SER A 116 -21.28 0.70 -5.93
N PHE A 117 -22.05 0.19 -4.96
CA PHE A 117 -21.60 -0.92 -4.13
C PHE A 117 -21.29 -2.18 -4.97
N ALA A 118 -22.04 -2.41 -6.05
CA ALA A 118 -21.84 -3.54 -6.95
C ALA A 118 -20.47 -3.47 -7.66
N GLU A 119 -20.06 -2.30 -8.15
CA GLU A 119 -18.75 -2.09 -8.79
C GLU A 119 -17.60 -2.38 -7.82
N VAL A 120 -17.71 -1.88 -6.58
CA VAL A 120 -16.70 -2.13 -5.54
C VAL A 120 -16.60 -3.62 -5.27
N ILE A 121 -17.72 -4.29 -4.99
CA ILE A 121 -17.72 -5.73 -4.67
C ILE A 121 -17.15 -6.57 -5.81
N GLN A 122 -17.52 -6.28 -7.06
CA GLN A 122 -16.97 -6.99 -8.22
C GLN A 122 -15.44 -6.85 -8.32
N ALA A 123 -14.89 -5.69 -7.96
CA ALA A 123 -13.45 -5.47 -7.99
C ALA A 123 -12.71 -6.14 -6.82
N VAL A 124 -13.23 -6.09 -5.59
CA VAL A 124 -12.56 -6.70 -4.42
C VAL A 124 -12.83 -8.19 -4.22
N TYR A 125 -13.91 -8.75 -4.76
CA TYR A 125 -14.24 -10.17 -4.58
C TYR A 125 -13.12 -11.14 -5.02
N PRO A 126 -12.50 -10.99 -6.21
CA PRO A 126 -11.37 -11.83 -6.62
C PRO A 126 -10.18 -11.72 -5.67
N LEU A 127 -10.02 -10.57 -5.02
CA LEU A 127 -8.92 -10.33 -4.11
C LEU A 127 -9.05 -11.13 -2.81
N GLN A 128 -10.27 -11.43 -2.36
CA GLN A 128 -10.49 -12.26 -1.17
C GLN A 128 -9.87 -13.66 -1.33
N ALA A 129 -9.99 -14.25 -2.52
CA ALA A 129 -9.39 -15.56 -2.82
C ALA A 129 -7.85 -15.50 -2.79
N THR A 130 -7.27 -14.39 -3.26
CA THR A 130 -5.81 -14.21 -3.29
C THR A 130 -5.25 -13.90 -1.90
N LEU A 131 -5.98 -13.12 -1.10
CA LEU A 131 -5.58 -12.77 0.27
C LEU A 131 -5.93 -13.87 1.28
N GLY A 132 -6.80 -14.81 0.93
CA GLY A 132 -7.32 -15.85 1.82
C GLY A 132 -8.13 -15.27 2.99
N ARG A 133 -8.72 -14.08 2.81
CA ARG A 133 -9.39 -13.30 3.86
C ARG A 133 -10.59 -12.57 3.25
N GLU A 134 -11.65 -12.44 4.03
CA GLU A 134 -12.79 -11.60 3.66
C GLU A 134 -12.40 -10.12 3.68
N ILE A 135 -12.91 -9.37 2.72
CA ILE A 135 -12.74 -7.93 2.59
C ILE A 135 -14.13 -7.33 2.82
N ASN A 136 -14.23 -6.42 3.79
CA ASN A 136 -15.47 -5.76 4.14
C ASN A 136 -15.43 -4.28 3.71
N PRO A 137 -15.89 -3.94 2.49
CA PRO A 137 -15.88 -2.57 2.01
C PRO A 137 -17.07 -1.78 2.57
N LYS A 138 -16.79 -0.62 3.17
CA LYS A 138 -17.76 0.40 3.54
C LYS A 138 -17.66 1.54 2.54
N LEU A 139 -18.71 1.70 1.73
CA LEU A 139 -18.78 2.71 0.70
C LEU A 139 -19.59 3.93 1.18
N TYR A 140 -19.03 5.11 1.01
CA TYR A 140 -19.67 6.39 1.25
C TYR A 140 -19.59 7.24 -0.01
N SER A 141 -20.68 7.94 -0.36
CA SER A 141 -20.59 9.07 -1.27
C SER A 141 -19.84 10.23 -0.60
N PRO A 142 -19.26 11.17 -1.39
CA PRO A 142 -18.61 12.35 -0.83
C PRO A 142 -19.52 13.21 0.05
N GLU A 143 -20.84 13.17 -0.19
CA GLU A 143 -21.84 13.91 0.59
C GLU A 143 -22.12 13.24 1.92
N GLU A 144 -22.35 11.92 1.92
CA GLU A 144 -22.54 11.12 3.13
C GLU A 144 -21.31 11.16 4.03
N TRP A 145 -20.11 11.13 3.44
CA TRP A 145 -18.87 11.24 4.20
C TRP A 145 -18.74 12.60 4.92
N ARG A 146 -19.05 13.70 4.22
CA ARG A 146 -19.05 15.05 4.81
C ARG A 146 -20.11 15.19 5.91
N ALA A 147 -21.31 14.65 5.70
CA ALA A 147 -22.36 14.63 6.72
C ALA A 147 -21.93 13.82 7.95
N ALA A 148 -21.38 12.62 7.76
CA ALA A 148 -20.96 11.76 8.86
C ALA A 148 -19.81 12.34 9.70
N LEU A 149 -18.91 13.12 9.07
CA LEU A 149 -17.89 13.91 9.77
C LEU A 149 -18.49 15.07 10.57
N ALA A 150 -19.46 15.79 9.99
CA ALA A 150 -20.12 16.94 10.63
C ALA A 150 -21.04 16.53 11.79
N GLU A 151 -21.75 15.42 11.64
CA GLU A 151 -22.64 14.84 12.66
C GLU A 151 -21.89 14.17 13.80
N ASN A 152 -20.56 14.12 13.72
CA ASN A 152 -19.70 13.54 14.74
C ASN A 152 -20.07 12.09 15.10
N SER A 153 -20.44 11.30 14.08
CA SER A 153 -20.84 9.90 14.28
C SER A 153 -19.76 9.16 15.07
N ALA A 154 -20.16 8.51 16.17
CA ALA A 154 -19.24 7.81 17.08
C ALA A 154 -18.37 6.78 16.33
N PHE A 155 -18.91 6.17 15.27
CA PHE A 155 -18.18 5.23 14.43
C PHE A 155 -17.09 5.91 13.59
N ILE A 156 -17.39 7.04 12.95
CA ILE A 156 -16.41 7.79 12.14
C ILE A 156 -15.33 8.40 13.05
N GLN A 157 -15.72 8.95 14.20
CA GLN A 157 -14.78 9.41 15.23
C GLN A 157 -13.81 8.31 15.65
N ASP A 158 -14.31 7.11 15.97
CA ASP A 158 -13.48 5.97 16.38
C ASP A 158 -12.51 5.54 15.27
N ILE A 159 -12.96 5.49 14.02
CA ILE A 159 -12.08 5.22 12.87
C ILE A 159 -11.00 6.29 12.71
N MET A 160 -11.36 7.56 12.86
CA MET A 160 -10.46 8.70 12.66
C MET A 160 -9.40 8.84 13.76
N GLN A 161 -9.69 8.33 14.97
CA GLN A 161 -8.75 8.31 16.09
C GLN A 161 -7.80 7.09 16.07
N LYS A 162 -8.13 6.05 15.32
CA LYS A 162 -7.32 4.82 15.21
C LYS A 162 -6.32 4.87 14.05
N PRO A 163 -5.28 4.01 14.06
CA PRO A 163 -4.39 3.87 12.91
C PRO A 163 -5.14 3.51 11.62
N GLN A 164 -4.73 4.11 10.51
CA GLN A 164 -5.31 3.92 9.18
C GLN A 164 -4.19 3.63 8.18
N LEU A 165 -4.41 2.67 7.29
CA LEU A 165 -3.50 2.40 6.17
C LEU A 165 -4.11 2.95 4.88
N TRP A 166 -3.58 4.06 4.40
CA TRP A 166 -4.11 4.77 3.24
C TRP A 166 -3.81 4.07 1.91
N ILE A 167 -4.85 3.91 1.10
CA ILE A 167 -4.83 3.26 -0.21
C ILE A 167 -4.94 4.29 -1.34
N ALA A 168 -5.91 5.20 -1.24
CA ALA A 168 -6.13 6.28 -2.21
C ALA A 168 -6.63 7.53 -1.49
N GLY A 169 -6.40 8.70 -2.07
CA GLY A 169 -6.65 9.95 -1.37
C GLY A 169 -5.83 10.03 -0.08
N ASP A 170 -6.31 10.82 0.86
CA ASP A 170 -5.35 11.59 1.62
C ASP A 170 -5.32 11.40 3.14
N LYS A 171 -4.11 11.26 3.67
CA LYS A 171 -3.72 11.98 4.90
C LYS A 171 -2.72 13.13 4.66
N ASP A 172 -2.01 13.11 3.52
CA ASP A 172 -1.25 14.13 2.77
C ASP A 172 -0.32 13.35 1.79
N ASP A 173 -0.72 13.10 0.54
CA ASP A 173 -0.06 12.32 -0.53
C ASP A 173 0.42 10.91 -0.10
N ALA A 174 -0.32 9.84 -0.42
CA ALA A 174 0.16 8.45 -0.26
C ALA A 174 1.26 8.05 -1.29
N GLY A 175 2.18 8.98 -1.60
CA GLY A 175 3.36 8.83 -2.43
C GLY A 175 3.15 9.23 -3.89
N GLN A 176 2.92 10.53 -4.16
CA GLN A 176 2.84 11.16 -5.49
C GLN A 176 2.58 10.21 -6.66
N SER A 177 1.30 9.98 -6.91
CA SER A 177 0.75 9.56 -8.20
C SER A 177 1.52 10.26 -9.33
N GLY A 178 1.99 9.46 -10.29
CA GLY A 178 2.92 9.89 -11.31
C GLY A 178 2.54 11.20 -11.98
N ARG A 179 3.48 12.15 -12.00
CA ARG A 179 3.47 13.22 -12.99
C ARG A 179 3.65 12.58 -14.36
N ALA A 180 2.54 12.22 -14.99
CA ALA A 180 2.44 12.10 -16.43
C ALA A 180 2.90 13.44 -17.02
N GLY A 181 3.90 13.36 -17.89
CA GLY A 181 4.57 14.52 -18.44
C GLY A 181 3.69 15.31 -19.40
N THR A 182 4.04 16.58 -19.53
CA THR A 182 4.06 17.23 -20.83
C THR A 182 5.51 17.63 -21.08
N GLY A 183 6.18 16.85 -21.92
CA GLY A 183 7.31 17.34 -22.70
C GLY A 183 6.76 18.33 -23.73
N GLY A 184 7.52 19.39 -23.95
CA GLY A 184 7.26 20.41 -24.94
C GLY A 184 8.51 21.26 -25.09
N ASP A 185 9.53 20.66 -25.73
CA ASP A 185 10.53 21.42 -26.49
C ASP A 185 9.82 22.48 -27.33
N ASN A 186 10.29 23.73 -27.27
CA ASN A 186 10.57 24.44 -28.51
C ASN A 186 11.47 25.67 -28.28
N ALA A 187 12.57 25.68 -29.04
CA ALA A 187 13.41 26.79 -29.48
C ALA A 187 14.33 27.48 -28.45
#